data_AF-A0A076HX03-F1
#
_entry.id   AF-A0A076HX03-F1
#
_cell.length_a   1.000
_cell.length_b   1.000
_cell.length_c   1.000
_cell.angle_alpha   90.00
_cell.angle_beta   90.00
_cell.angle_gamma   90.00
#
_symmetry.space_group_name_H-M   'P 1'
#
loop_
_entity.id
_entity.type
_entity.pdbx_description
1 polymer ?
#
loop_
_entity_poly.entity_id
_entity_poly.type
_entity_poly.pdbx_seq_one_letter_code
_entity_poly.pdbx_strand_id
1 'polypeptide(L)'
;MLRKLLLSVCRLCTCVWAFLLAAPAAQAQKPLIYLHVAKPAGPLVFNSVKEFKSILAPLQEKLQANGYRVVTQPDTLRQLLTQFPDVRFLYADVLCDQTAASEGGLIFAVRDTLNKPWYVIRERPRALKETQKAYVSAAQEVAEKMPATFTPRFGHDAPATQGPQFMTYDAFYFPSYLYPVLRAASVRQQLKQGGVLELTIHIDEMGFATLKSVDGPLTLDAAARQLLEAALRDTPPWGPALVNGRRTAVDFHTKIGRGNTPNPAAEE
;
A
#
# COMPACT_ATOMS: atom_id res chain seq x y z
N MET A 1 -28.10 42.23 -38.19
CA MET A 1 -27.90 40.79 -37.84
C MET A 1 -26.51 40.47 -37.27
N LEU A 2 -25.42 41.11 -37.71
CA LEU A 2 -24.04 40.84 -37.26
C LEU A 2 -23.79 40.97 -35.72
N ARG A 3 -24.42 41.95 -35.06
CA ARG A 3 -24.27 42.19 -33.61
C ARG A 3 -24.78 41.03 -32.73
N LYS A 4 -25.82 40.31 -33.15
CA LYS A 4 -26.35 39.16 -32.38
C LYS A 4 -25.43 37.95 -32.44
N LEU A 5 -24.66 37.79 -33.51
CA LEU A 5 -23.69 36.69 -33.68
C LEU A 5 -22.49 36.86 -32.73
N LEU A 6 -21.93 38.07 -32.66
CA LEU A 6 -20.76 38.40 -31.83
C LEU A 6 -21.03 38.22 -30.32
N LEU A 7 -22.22 38.60 -29.85
CA LEU A 7 -22.63 38.43 -28.45
C LEU A 7 -22.81 36.94 -28.06
N SER A 8 -23.24 36.10 -29.01
CA SER A 8 -23.43 34.66 -28.76
C SER A 8 -22.10 33.92 -28.67
N VAL A 9 -21.13 34.24 -29.54
CA VAL A 9 -19.78 33.65 -29.52
C VAL A 9 -19.02 34.07 -28.26
N CYS A 10 -19.12 35.33 -27.86
CA CYS A 10 -18.44 35.83 -26.65
C CYS A 10 -18.96 35.15 -25.37
N ARG A 11 -20.28 34.91 -25.26
CA ARG A 11 -20.90 34.18 -24.14
C ARG A 11 -20.49 32.70 -24.08
N LEU A 12 -20.44 32.02 -25.24
CA LEU A 12 -19.99 30.63 -25.34
C LEU A 12 -18.52 30.47 -24.91
N CYS A 13 -17.64 31.39 -25.32
CA CYS A 13 -16.25 31.38 -24.86
C CYS A 13 -16.15 31.59 -23.35
N THR A 14 -16.85 32.56 -22.75
CA THR A 14 -16.80 32.76 -21.28
C THR A 14 -17.33 31.56 -20.48
N CYS A 15 -18.38 30.87 -20.96
CA CYS A 15 -18.88 29.67 -20.28
C CYS A 15 -17.88 28.51 -20.36
N VAL A 16 -17.31 28.23 -21.54
CA VAL A 16 -16.34 27.14 -21.71
C VAL A 16 -15.08 27.38 -20.87
N TRP A 17 -14.61 28.63 -20.77
CA TRP A 17 -13.46 28.98 -19.93
C TRP A 17 -13.77 28.87 -18.42
N ALA A 18 -14.98 29.23 -17.98
CA ALA A 18 -15.40 29.04 -16.59
C ALA A 18 -15.51 27.54 -16.21
N PHE A 19 -15.98 26.69 -17.12
CA PHE A 19 -16.03 25.24 -16.89
C PHE A 19 -14.63 24.58 -16.92
N LEU A 20 -13.73 25.04 -17.79
CA LEU A 20 -12.35 24.54 -17.86
C LEU A 20 -11.51 24.90 -16.63
N LEU A 21 -11.77 26.05 -16.00
CA LEU A 21 -11.12 26.44 -14.74
C LEU A 21 -11.75 25.78 -13.49
N ALA A 22 -13.05 25.44 -13.54
CA ALA A 22 -13.75 24.79 -12.43
C ALA A 22 -13.53 23.27 -12.38
N ALA A 23 -13.30 22.59 -13.51
CA ALA A 23 -13.08 21.15 -13.55
C ALA A 23 -11.87 20.65 -12.71
N PRO A 24 -10.66 21.26 -12.78
CA PRO A 24 -9.55 20.85 -11.93
C PRO A 24 -9.80 21.19 -10.44
N ALA A 25 -10.51 22.29 -10.14
CA ALA A 25 -10.87 22.66 -8.78
C ALA A 25 -11.88 21.70 -8.14
N ALA A 26 -12.86 21.20 -8.91
CA ALA A 26 -13.83 20.20 -8.45
C ALA A 26 -13.19 18.82 -8.23
N GLN A 27 -12.17 18.45 -9.02
CA GLN A 27 -11.39 17.23 -8.78
C GLN A 27 -10.48 17.32 -7.54
N ALA A 28 -10.06 18.52 -7.13
CA ALA A 28 -9.29 18.75 -5.92
C ALA A 28 -10.11 18.59 -4.62
N GLN A 29 -11.44 18.61 -4.69
CA GLN A 29 -12.33 18.52 -3.51
C GLN A 29 -12.72 17.08 -3.13
N LYS A 30 -12.50 16.09 -3.99
CA LYS A 30 -12.82 14.69 -3.66
C LYS A 30 -11.83 14.14 -2.63
N PRO A 31 -12.29 13.38 -1.61
CA PRO A 31 -11.39 12.73 -0.67
C PRO A 31 -10.42 11.81 -1.41
N LEU A 32 -9.13 11.91 -1.04
CA LEU A 32 -8.05 11.17 -1.69
C LEU A 32 -7.87 9.80 -1.02
N ILE A 33 -7.77 8.75 -1.83
CA ILE A 33 -7.39 7.39 -1.40
C ILE A 33 -6.20 6.91 -2.23
N TYR A 34 -5.17 6.42 -1.55
CA TYR A 34 -4.08 5.69 -2.16
C TYR A 34 -4.35 4.19 -2.09
N LEU A 35 -4.60 3.56 -3.24
CA LEU A 35 -4.90 2.13 -3.37
C LEU A 35 -3.64 1.35 -3.75
N HIS A 36 -3.26 0.41 -2.89
CA HIS A 36 -2.01 -0.35 -2.96
C HIS A 36 -2.27 -1.85 -2.88
N VAL A 37 -1.42 -2.66 -3.53
CA VAL A 37 -1.42 -4.13 -3.35
C VAL A 37 -0.16 -4.55 -2.62
N ALA A 38 -0.34 -5.25 -1.51
CA ALA A 38 0.73 -5.86 -0.74
C ALA A 38 0.70 -7.39 -0.84
N LYS A 39 1.89 -8.00 -0.76
CA LYS A 39 2.08 -9.44 -0.97
C LYS A 39 2.99 -10.04 0.12
N PRO A 40 2.42 -10.56 1.21
CA PRO A 40 3.18 -10.95 2.39
C PRO A 40 4.06 -12.20 2.30
N ALA A 41 3.95 -13.07 1.29
CA ALA A 41 4.84 -14.23 1.20
C ALA A 41 4.74 -14.96 -0.15
N GLY A 42 5.91 -15.43 -0.63
CA GLY A 42 6.05 -16.36 -1.74
C GLY A 42 5.68 -15.79 -3.11
N PRO A 43 6.05 -16.44 -4.22
CA PRO A 43 5.51 -16.06 -5.50
C PRO A 43 4.01 -16.35 -5.47
N LEU A 44 3.18 -15.31 -5.40
CA LEU A 44 1.90 -15.34 -6.10
C LEU A 44 2.21 -16.02 -7.43
N VAL A 45 1.44 -17.04 -7.80
CA VAL A 45 1.49 -17.61 -9.16
C VAL A 45 1.42 -16.49 -10.23
N PHE A 46 0.88 -15.33 -9.84
CA PHE A 46 0.90 -14.05 -10.53
C PHE A 46 2.21 -13.28 -10.30
N ASN A 47 3.06 -13.23 -11.33
CA ASN A 47 4.37 -12.58 -11.31
C ASN A 47 4.41 -11.23 -12.03
N SER A 48 3.26 -10.66 -12.42
CA SER A 48 3.23 -9.45 -13.24
C SER A 48 2.29 -8.35 -12.72
N VAL A 49 2.74 -7.10 -12.90
CA VAL A 49 1.96 -5.87 -12.65
C VAL A 49 0.60 -5.88 -13.38
N LYS A 50 0.47 -6.62 -14.49
CA LYS A 50 -0.78 -6.76 -15.24
C LYS A 50 -1.84 -7.54 -14.46
N GLU A 51 -1.45 -8.50 -13.64
CA GLU A 51 -2.37 -9.35 -12.88
C GLU A 51 -2.96 -8.61 -11.67
N PHE A 52 -2.18 -7.72 -11.05
CA PHE A 52 -2.69 -6.84 -9.99
C PHE A 52 -3.76 -5.86 -10.49
N LYS A 53 -3.65 -5.38 -11.73
CA LYS A 53 -4.65 -4.45 -12.30
C LYS A 53 -6.05 -5.06 -12.29
N SER A 54 -6.19 -6.35 -12.62
CA SER A 54 -7.50 -7.01 -12.60
C SER A 54 -8.09 -7.17 -11.19
N ILE A 55 -7.24 -7.38 -10.17
CA ILE A 55 -7.70 -7.49 -8.78
C ILE A 55 -8.08 -6.11 -8.23
N LEU A 56 -7.33 -5.07 -8.59
CA LEU A 56 -7.59 -3.70 -8.16
C LEU A 56 -8.82 -3.08 -8.83
N ALA A 57 -9.15 -3.46 -10.07
CA ALA A 57 -10.18 -2.78 -10.85
C ALA A 57 -11.55 -2.71 -10.15
N PRO A 58 -12.13 -3.81 -9.61
CA PRO A 58 -13.42 -3.75 -8.91
C PRO A 58 -13.40 -2.82 -7.69
N LEU A 59 -12.28 -2.83 -6.94
CA LEU A 59 -12.11 -1.99 -5.75
C LEU A 59 -11.98 -0.52 -6.14
N GLN A 60 -11.16 -0.23 -7.16
CA GLN A 60 -10.97 1.11 -7.70
C GLN A 60 -12.28 1.69 -8.23
N GLU A 61 -13.02 0.94 -9.04
CA GLU A 61 -14.31 1.36 -9.61
C GLU A 61 -15.31 1.69 -8.50
N LYS A 62 -15.42 0.84 -7.48
CA LYS A 62 -16.32 1.07 -6.35
C LYS A 62 -15.92 2.30 -5.54
N LEU A 63 -14.63 2.49 -5.25
CA LEU A 63 -14.14 3.68 -4.56
C LEU A 63 -14.43 4.95 -5.37
N GLN A 64 -14.22 4.92 -6.69
CA GLN A 64 -14.52 6.06 -7.56
C GLN A 64 -16.03 6.35 -7.63
N ALA A 65 -16.87 5.31 -7.69
CA ALA A 65 -18.34 5.44 -7.63
C ALA A 65 -18.81 6.02 -6.29
N ASN A 66 -18.10 5.71 -5.20
CA ASN A 66 -18.31 6.27 -3.87
C ASN A 66 -17.76 7.71 -3.71
N GLY A 67 -17.23 8.31 -4.78
CA GLY A 67 -16.80 9.71 -4.79
C GLY A 67 -15.34 9.96 -4.44
N TYR A 68 -14.52 8.92 -4.30
CA TYR A 68 -13.08 9.08 -4.01
C TYR A 68 -12.28 9.43 -5.25
N ARG A 69 -11.22 10.22 -5.03
CA ARG A 69 -10.10 10.32 -5.95
C ARG A 69 -9.12 9.18 -5.63
N VAL A 70 -9.04 8.18 -6.49
CA VAL A 70 -8.16 7.02 -6.29
C VAL A 70 -6.83 7.24 -7.00
N VAL A 71 -5.73 7.07 -6.27
CA VAL A 71 -4.35 7.07 -6.78
C VAL A 71 -3.72 5.71 -6.51
N THR A 72 -3.07 5.12 -7.50
CA THR A 72 -2.41 3.81 -7.37
C THR A 72 -0.89 3.89 -7.53
N GLN A 73 -0.37 5.01 -8.04
CA GLN A 73 1.05 5.23 -8.29
C GLN A 73 1.67 6.05 -7.14
N PRO A 74 2.74 5.57 -6.48
CA PRO A 74 3.42 6.31 -5.41
C PRO A 74 3.87 7.71 -5.85
N ASP A 75 4.42 7.86 -7.05
CA ASP A 75 4.95 9.15 -7.52
C ASP A 75 3.84 10.18 -7.78
N THR A 76 2.68 9.72 -8.24
CA THR A 76 1.49 10.58 -8.35
C THR A 76 1.03 11.04 -6.98
N LEU A 77 1.04 10.17 -5.96
CA LEU A 77 0.71 10.57 -4.59
C LEU A 77 1.71 11.61 -4.08
N ARG A 78 3.02 11.37 -4.25
CA ARG A 78 4.08 12.31 -3.86
C ARG A 78 3.89 13.68 -4.51
N GLN A 79 3.68 13.71 -5.82
CA GLN A 79 3.45 14.97 -6.55
C GLN A 79 2.24 15.74 -6.00
N LEU A 80 1.15 15.04 -5.67
CA LEU A 80 -0.03 15.68 -5.09
C LEU A 80 0.23 16.23 -3.69
N LEU A 81 0.98 15.51 -2.85
CA LEU A 81 1.32 15.98 -1.52
C LEU A 81 2.32 17.14 -1.54
N THR A 82 3.21 17.21 -2.53
CA THR A 82 4.06 18.39 -2.75
C THR A 82 3.24 19.61 -3.17
N GLN A 83 2.24 19.43 -4.03
CA GLN A 83 1.36 20.51 -4.47
C GLN A 83 0.37 20.95 -3.39
N PHE A 84 -0.05 20.01 -2.55
CA PHE A 84 -1.04 20.23 -1.50
C PHE A 84 -0.61 19.55 -0.19
N PRO A 85 0.32 20.15 0.58
CA PRO A 85 0.90 19.53 1.78
C PRO A 85 -0.13 19.15 2.86
N ASP A 86 -1.22 19.92 2.95
CA ASP A 86 -2.28 19.72 3.93
C ASP A 86 -3.37 18.74 3.46
N VAL A 87 -3.24 18.17 2.24
CA VAL A 87 -4.19 17.17 1.76
C VAL A 87 -4.16 15.96 2.66
N ARG A 88 -5.34 15.65 3.16
CA ARG A 88 -5.62 14.45 3.94
C ARG A 88 -6.04 13.33 2.99
N PHE A 89 -5.52 12.14 3.24
CA PHE A 89 -5.82 10.96 2.43
C PHE A 89 -5.93 9.71 3.28
N LEU A 90 -6.46 8.64 2.70
CA LEU A 90 -6.50 7.31 3.30
C LEU A 90 -5.61 6.37 2.49
N TYR A 91 -5.08 5.34 3.15
CA TYR A 91 -4.55 4.16 2.49
C TYR A 91 -5.68 3.16 2.31
N ALA A 92 -5.74 2.53 1.14
CA ALA A 92 -6.52 1.34 0.86
C ALA A 92 -5.54 0.22 0.47
N ASP A 93 -5.29 -0.71 1.39
CA ASP A 93 -4.37 -1.82 1.21
C ASP A 93 -5.13 -3.07 0.77
N VAL A 94 -4.66 -3.71 -0.29
CA VAL A 94 -5.12 -5.02 -0.76
C VAL A 94 -4.02 -6.03 -0.46
N LEU A 95 -4.23 -6.92 0.49
CA LEU A 95 -3.28 -7.99 0.78
C LEU A 95 -3.76 -9.27 0.09
N CYS A 96 -2.90 -9.85 -0.74
CA CYS A 96 -3.13 -11.15 -1.36
C CYS A 96 -2.22 -12.19 -0.71
N ASP A 97 -2.79 -13.07 0.11
CA ASP A 97 -2.05 -14.12 0.80
C ASP A 97 -2.28 -15.52 0.19
N GLN A 98 -1.21 -16.30 0.11
CA GLN A 98 -1.17 -17.68 -0.38
C GLN A 98 -0.50 -18.66 0.61
N THR A 99 -0.11 -18.22 1.81
CA THR A 99 0.62 -19.10 2.73
C THR A 99 -0.23 -20.28 3.22
N ALA A 100 0.37 -21.47 3.18
CA ALA A 100 -0.30 -22.77 3.30
C ALA A 100 -0.74 -23.16 4.73
N ALA A 101 -0.43 -22.33 5.74
CA ALA A 101 -0.61 -22.70 7.15
C ALA A 101 -2.00 -22.37 7.71
N SER A 102 -2.72 -21.41 7.12
CA SER A 102 -4.08 -21.05 7.54
C SER A 102 -4.80 -20.25 6.43
N GLU A 103 -5.28 -20.98 5.42
CA GLU A 103 -6.33 -20.56 4.49
C GLU A 103 -6.16 -19.15 3.86
N GLY A 104 -5.18 -19.00 2.95
CA GLY A 104 -4.92 -17.75 2.22
C GLY A 104 -6.17 -17.08 1.61
N GLY A 105 -6.11 -15.75 1.47
CA GLY A 105 -7.26 -14.95 1.06
C GLY A 105 -6.92 -13.53 0.60
N LEU A 106 -7.97 -12.75 0.30
CA LEU A 106 -7.89 -11.32 -0.01
C LEU A 106 -8.32 -10.53 1.22
N ILE A 107 -7.44 -9.64 1.70
CA ILE A 107 -7.78 -8.65 2.74
C ILE A 107 -7.83 -7.29 2.06
N PHE A 108 -8.92 -6.57 2.25
CA PHE A 108 -9.02 -5.16 1.90
C PHE A 108 -9.15 -4.35 3.17
N ALA A 109 -8.23 -3.40 3.35
CA ALA A 109 -8.23 -2.53 4.52
C ALA A 109 -8.15 -1.07 4.09
N VAL A 110 -8.95 -0.22 4.74
CA VAL A 110 -8.83 1.23 4.64
C VAL A 110 -8.35 1.76 5.97
N ARG A 111 -7.30 2.58 5.98
CA ARG A 111 -6.73 3.20 7.19
C ARG A 111 -6.35 4.66 6.93
N ASP A 112 -6.25 5.44 8.00
CA ASP A 112 -5.69 6.80 7.89
C ASP A 112 -4.16 6.79 7.84
N THR A 113 -3.58 7.98 7.70
CA THR A 113 -2.12 8.16 7.69
C THR A 113 -1.45 8.00 9.04
N LEU A 114 -2.18 7.64 10.08
CA LEU A 114 -1.65 7.31 11.42
C LEU A 114 -1.79 5.82 11.70
N ASN A 115 -2.00 4.99 10.66
CA ASN A 115 -2.24 3.56 10.76
C ASN A 115 -3.49 3.16 11.54
N LYS A 116 -4.48 4.04 11.71
CA LYS A 116 -5.74 3.63 12.33
C LYS A 116 -6.65 2.98 11.29
N PRO A 117 -6.97 1.67 11.41
CA PRO A 117 -7.88 1.02 10.48
C PRO A 117 -9.29 1.55 10.65
N TRP A 118 -9.93 1.88 9.53
CA TRP A 118 -11.32 2.34 9.44
C TRP A 118 -12.26 1.23 8.98
N TYR A 119 -11.77 0.39 8.10
CA TYR A 119 -12.51 -0.71 7.54
C TYR A 119 -11.54 -1.83 7.21
N VAL A 120 -11.89 -3.05 7.59
CA VAL A 120 -11.15 -4.24 7.21
C VAL A 120 -12.19 -5.28 6.85
N ILE A 121 -12.08 -5.81 5.64
CA ILE A 121 -12.88 -6.93 5.18
C ILE A 121 -11.97 -7.98 4.59
N ARG A 122 -12.38 -9.23 4.76
CA ARG A 122 -11.67 -10.41 4.33
C ARG A 122 -12.61 -11.20 3.43
N GLU A 123 -12.07 -11.72 2.35
CA GLU A 123 -12.78 -12.63 1.48
C GLU A 123 -11.91 -13.82 1.13
N ARG A 124 -12.51 -15.01 1.15
CA ARG A 124 -11.81 -16.26 0.87
C ARG A 124 -12.12 -16.67 -0.58
N PRO A 125 -11.12 -16.95 -1.41
CA PRO A 125 -11.37 -17.52 -2.72
C PRO A 125 -11.97 -18.93 -2.55
N ARG A 126 -13.19 -19.16 -3.05
CA ARG A 126 -13.95 -20.42 -2.89
C ARG A 126 -13.26 -21.67 -3.46
N ALA A 127 -12.21 -21.49 -4.28
CA ALA A 127 -11.33 -22.56 -4.72
C ALA A 127 -9.88 -22.10 -4.52
N LEU A 128 -9.22 -22.65 -3.49
CA LEU A 128 -7.79 -22.40 -3.17
C LEU A 128 -6.82 -22.87 -4.26
N LYS A 129 -7.30 -23.57 -5.30
CA LYS A 129 -6.52 -23.84 -6.52
C LYS A 129 -6.46 -22.58 -7.40
N GLU A 130 -5.68 -21.62 -6.93
CA GLU A 130 -4.79 -20.74 -7.70
C GLU A 130 -5.26 -20.37 -9.11
N THR A 131 -6.27 -19.51 -9.24
CA THR A 131 -6.44 -18.77 -10.50
C THR A 131 -6.76 -17.32 -10.22
N GLN A 132 -6.22 -16.43 -11.08
CA GLN A 132 -6.43 -14.99 -11.06
C GLN A 132 -7.90 -14.62 -10.85
N LYS A 133 -8.79 -15.42 -11.45
CA LYS A 133 -10.24 -15.31 -11.33
C LYS A 133 -10.75 -15.33 -9.89
N ALA A 134 -10.16 -16.13 -9.02
CA ALA A 134 -10.61 -16.27 -7.64
C ALA A 134 -10.34 -15.00 -6.81
N TYR A 135 -9.19 -14.35 -7.00
CA TYR A 135 -8.90 -13.06 -6.36
C TYR A 135 -9.72 -11.91 -6.96
N VAL A 136 -9.98 -11.93 -8.26
CA VAL A 136 -10.87 -10.94 -8.89
C VAL A 136 -12.29 -11.07 -8.36
N SER A 137 -12.83 -12.29 -8.24
CA SER A 137 -14.15 -12.52 -7.64
C SER A 137 -14.19 -12.12 -6.17
N ALA A 138 -13.14 -12.43 -5.39
CA ALA A 138 -13.04 -11.96 -4.01
C ALA A 138 -13.02 -10.43 -3.91
N ALA A 139 -12.30 -9.75 -4.82
CA ALA A 139 -12.28 -8.29 -4.89
C ALA A 139 -13.66 -7.70 -5.26
N GLN A 140 -14.43 -8.37 -6.14
CA GLN A 140 -15.81 -7.99 -6.45
C GLN A 140 -16.72 -8.13 -5.23
N GLU A 141 -16.68 -9.27 -4.54
CA GLU A 141 -17.48 -9.49 -3.33
C GLU A 141 -17.13 -8.48 -2.22
N VAL A 142 -15.84 -8.17 -2.06
CA VAL A 142 -15.39 -7.08 -1.16
C VAL A 142 -15.95 -5.74 -1.60
N ALA A 143 -15.89 -5.41 -2.90
CA ALA A 143 -16.38 -4.14 -3.42
C ALA A 143 -17.88 -3.95 -3.18
N GLU A 144 -18.68 -5.00 -3.33
CA GLU A 144 -20.12 -4.97 -3.06
C GLU A 144 -20.43 -4.68 -1.58
N LYS A 145 -19.58 -5.19 -0.67
CA LYS A 145 -19.73 -5.02 0.79
C LYS A 145 -19.14 -3.71 1.32
N MET A 146 -18.43 -2.93 0.50
CA MET A 146 -17.84 -1.66 0.94
C MET A 146 -18.92 -0.62 1.28
N PRO A 147 -18.80 0.10 2.41
CA PRO A 147 -19.69 1.21 2.71
C PRO A 147 -19.56 2.33 1.67
N ALA A 148 -20.59 3.16 1.56
CA ALA A 148 -20.61 4.30 0.63
C ALA A 148 -19.49 5.32 0.93
N THR A 149 -19.13 5.51 2.20
CA THR A 149 -18.04 6.41 2.59
C THR A 149 -17.21 5.85 3.76
N PHE A 150 -15.89 5.94 3.60
CA PHE A 150 -14.86 5.97 4.62
C PHE A 150 -14.53 7.43 4.92
N THR A 151 -15.16 8.00 5.95
CA THR A 151 -14.83 9.37 6.37
C THR A 151 -13.80 9.28 7.48
N PRO A 152 -12.54 9.70 7.25
CA PRO A 152 -11.54 9.71 8.31
C PRO A 152 -11.96 10.69 9.41
N ARG A 153 -12.09 10.20 10.63
CA ARG A 153 -12.02 11.06 11.82
C ARG A 153 -10.55 11.12 12.19
N PHE A 154 -9.80 11.96 11.48
CA PHE A 154 -8.48 12.35 11.96
C PHE A 154 -8.68 12.87 13.38
N GLY A 155 -8.27 12.07 14.38
CA GLY A 155 -8.32 12.51 15.77
C GLY A 155 -7.63 13.86 15.88
N HIS A 156 -8.14 14.74 16.74
CA HIS A 156 -7.71 16.14 16.74
C HIS A 156 -6.21 16.33 17.04
N ASP A 157 -5.53 15.35 17.63
CA ASP A 157 -4.10 15.46 17.95
C ASP A 157 -3.31 14.28 17.38
N ALA A 158 -2.55 14.54 16.32
CA ALA A 158 -1.44 13.66 15.95
C ALA A 158 -0.39 13.71 17.07
N PRO A 159 0.22 12.59 17.47
CA PRO A 159 1.24 12.60 18.51
C PRO A 159 2.40 13.52 18.11
N ALA A 160 2.93 14.27 19.08
CA ALA A 160 4.02 15.20 18.84
C ALA A 160 5.25 14.49 18.28
N THR A 161 5.53 13.26 18.71
CA THR A 161 6.61 12.43 18.14
C THR A 161 6.18 10.98 18.10
N GLN A 162 6.47 10.30 16.99
CA GLN A 162 6.19 8.89 16.79
C GLN A 162 7.20 8.28 15.82
N GLY A 163 7.68 7.07 16.11
CA GLY A 163 8.43 6.29 15.13
C GLY A 163 7.53 5.76 14.00
N PRO A 164 8.12 5.24 12.92
CA PRO A 164 7.37 4.58 11.87
C PRO A 164 6.73 3.30 12.43
N GLN A 165 5.52 2.97 11.96
CA GLN A 165 4.78 1.81 12.45
C GLN A 165 4.42 0.87 11.31
N PHE A 166 4.81 -0.40 11.41
CA PHE A 166 4.30 -1.40 10.49
C PHE A 166 2.82 -1.68 10.79
N MET A 167 1.96 -1.72 9.77
CA MET A 167 0.56 -2.10 9.97
C MET A 167 0.41 -3.61 9.88
N THR A 168 0.03 -4.23 10.98
CA THR A 168 -0.30 -5.66 10.99
C THR A 168 -1.77 -5.85 10.64
N TYR A 169 -2.01 -6.58 9.56
CA TYR A 169 -3.32 -7.14 9.29
C TYR A 169 -3.23 -8.61 9.61
N ASP A 170 -3.98 -9.07 10.63
CA ASP A 170 -3.96 -10.48 11.01
C ASP A 170 -2.57 -10.95 11.50
N ALA A 171 -2.11 -12.13 11.09
CA ALA A 171 -0.76 -12.66 11.35
C ALA A 171 0.34 -12.08 10.44
N PHE A 172 0.08 -11.04 9.63
CA PHE A 172 1.12 -10.40 8.83
C PHE A 172 1.88 -9.35 9.63
N TYR A 173 3.15 -9.63 9.88
CA TYR A 173 4.12 -8.70 10.41
C TYR A 173 5.28 -8.60 9.42
N PHE A 174 6.11 -7.56 9.58
CA PHE A 174 7.17 -7.25 8.62
C PHE A 174 8.06 -8.46 8.24
N PRO A 175 8.55 -9.29 9.18
CA PRO A 175 9.24 -10.54 8.88
C PRO A 175 8.52 -11.53 7.95
N SER A 176 7.17 -11.56 7.91
CA SER A 176 6.43 -12.43 7.00
C SER A 176 6.78 -12.13 5.53
N TYR A 177 6.90 -10.85 5.17
CA TYR A 177 7.27 -10.38 3.82
C TYR A 177 8.67 -10.82 3.42
N LEU A 178 9.55 -11.05 4.40
CA LEU A 178 10.93 -11.44 4.17
C LEU A 178 11.10 -12.95 4.04
N TYR A 179 10.03 -13.73 4.21
CA TYR A 179 10.08 -15.19 4.16
C TYR A 179 10.81 -15.75 2.92
N PRO A 180 10.58 -15.26 1.69
CA PRO A 180 11.33 -15.72 0.51
C PRO A 180 12.83 -15.46 0.61
N VAL A 181 13.24 -14.32 1.16
CA VAL A 181 14.64 -13.95 1.38
C VAL A 181 15.27 -14.88 2.42
N LEU A 182 14.58 -15.10 3.53
CA LEU A 182 15.05 -15.93 4.64
C LEU A 182 15.15 -17.42 4.25
N ARG A 183 14.41 -17.86 3.23
CA ARG A 183 14.47 -19.22 2.67
C ARG A 183 15.46 -19.39 1.52
N ALA A 184 16.04 -18.32 0.97
CA ALA A 184 17.11 -18.42 0.00
C ALA A 184 18.26 -19.25 0.59
N ALA A 185 18.78 -20.22 -0.18
CA ALA A 185 19.69 -21.24 0.36
C ALA A 185 20.94 -20.63 1.04
N SER A 186 21.54 -19.63 0.40
CA SER A 186 22.72 -18.88 0.89
C SER A 186 22.43 -18.15 2.21
N VAL A 187 21.27 -17.52 2.32
CA VAL A 187 20.83 -16.79 3.52
C VAL A 187 20.48 -17.76 4.65
N ARG A 188 19.71 -18.81 4.34
CA ARG A 188 19.29 -19.82 5.33
C ARG A 188 20.49 -20.50 5.99
N GLN A 189 21.56 -20.79 5.25
CA GLN A 189 22.77 -21.40 5.80
C GLN A 189 23.49 -20.45 6.77
N GLN A 190 23.67 -19.18 6.40
CA GLN A 190 24.29 -18.18 7.28
C GLN A 190 23.47 -17.95 8.55
N LEU A 191 22.13 -17.88 8.44
CA LEU A 191 21.24 -17.78 9.61
C LEU A 191 21.36 -19.00 10.54
N LYS A 192 21.51 -20.22 9.98
CA LYS A 192 21.75 -21.43 10.79
C LYS A 192 23.08 -21.39 11.55
N GLN A 193 24.07 -20.69 11.02
CA GLN A 193 25.38 -20.47 11.64
C GLN A 193 25.41 -19.31 12.65
N GLY A 194 24.25 -18.70 12.95
CA GLY A 194 24.14 -17.58 13.89
C GLY A 194 24.29 -16.19 13.24
N GLY A 195 24.33 -16.11 11.91
CA GLY A 195 24.24 -14.85 11.18
C GLY A 195 22.93 -14.12 11.50
N VAL A 196 22.99 -12.79 11.44
CA VAL A 196 21.84 -11.90 11.65
C VAL A 196 21.72 -11.00 10.43
N LEU A 197 20.51 -10.90 9.88
CA LEU A 197 20.20 -9.93 8.84
C LEU A 197 19.92 -8.59 9.51
N GLU A 198 20.87 -7.66 9.44
CA GLU A 198 20.68 -6.29 9.91
C GLU A 198 20.33 -5.40 8.72
N LEU A 199 19.25 -4.65 8.85
CA LEU A 199 18.71 -3.82 7.78
C LEU A 199 18.59 -2.39 8.27
N THR A 200 19.06 -1.47 7.43
CA THR A 200 18.65 -0.07 7.50
C THR A 200 17.65 0.18 6.39
N ILE A 201 16.42 0.54 6.79
CA ILE A 201 15.30 0.77 5.89
C ILE A 201 14.96 2.25 5.93
N HIS A 202 14.98 2.91 4.77
CA HIS A 202 14.49 4.27 4.67
C HIS A 202 12.97 4.26 4.48
N ILE A 203 12.25 4.97 5.35
CA ILE A 203 10.79 5.11 5.32
C ILE A 203 10.50 6.57 5.01
N ASP A 204 9.88 6.84 3.86
CA ASP A 204 9.55 8.20 3.47
C ASP A 204 8.37 8.77 4.28
N GLU A 205 8.07 10.05 4.10
CA GLU A 205 6.97 10.73 4.79
C GLU A 205 5.57 10.12 4.51
N MET A 206 5.45 9.21 3.53
CA MET A 206 4.23 8.49 3.16
C MET A 206 4.29 7.02 3.61
N GLY A 207 5.34 6.63 4.33
CA GLY A 207 5.50 5.27 4.83
C GLY A 207 6.03 4.27 3.79
N PHE A 208 6.45 4.70 2.60
CA PHE A 208 7.04 3.76 1.64
C PHE A 208 8.44 3.37 2.10
N ALA A 209 8.66 2.06 2.25
CA ALA A 209 9.94 1.49 2.67
C ALA A 209 10.86 1.23 1.47
N THR A 210 12.13 1.59 1.61
CA THR A 210 13.20 1.29 0.65
C THR A 210 14.43 0.79 1.39
N LEU A 211 15.16 -0.15 0.80
CA LEU A 211 16.40 -0.65 1.39
C LEU A 211 17.48 0.42 1.29
N LYS A 212 18.05 0.84 2.42
CA LYS A 212 19.20 1.75 2.44
C LYS A 212 20.51 0.98 2.50
N SER A 213 20.64 0.06 3.46
CA SER A 213 21.79 -0.83 3.57
C SER A 213 21.42 -2.16 4.21
N VAL A 214 22.23 -3.17 3.90
CA VAL A 214 22.29 -4.42 4.65
C VAL A 214 23.58 -4.34 5.45
N ASP A 215 23.43 -4.31 6.76
CA ASP A 215 24.52 -4.14 7.70
C ASP A 215 24.82 -5.50 8.35
N GLY A 216 25.98 -5.61 8.99
CA GLY A 216 26.36 -6.81 9.73
C GLY A 216 27.01 -7.92 8.90
N PRO A 217 27.19 -9.11 9.49
CA PRO A 217 28.05 -10.17 8.95
C PRO A 217 27.37 -11.03 7.88
N LEU A 218 26.05 -10.95 7.73
CA LEU A 218 25.30 -11.74 6.76
C LEU A 218 25.38 -11.06 5.38
N THR A 219 25.93 -11.77 4.41
CA THR A 219 26.02 -11.30 3.02
C THR A 219 24.84 -11.78 2.20
N LEU A 220 24.23 -10.87 1.42
CA LEU A 220 23.22 -11.19 0.41
C LEU A 220 23.86 -11.23 -0.97
N ASP A 221 23.63 -12.32 -1.70
CA ASP A 221 23.89 -12.34 -3.14
C ASP A 221 22.90 -11.43 -3.89
N ALA A 222 23.15 -11.18 -5.17
CA ALA A 222 22.33 -10.29 -5.98
C ALA A 222 20.86 -10.71 -6.05
N ALA A 223 20.59 -12.01 -6.09
CA ALA A 223 19.22 -12.53 -6.17
C ALA A 223 18.49 -12.35 -4.83
N ALA A 224 19.14 -12.67 -3.70
CA ALA A 224 18.59 -12.46 -2.36
C ALA A 224 18.36 -10.97 -2.07
N ARG A 225 19.25 -10.09 -2.55
CA ARG A 225 19.07 -8.64 -2.45
C ARG A 225 17.86 -8.15 -3.26
N GLN A 226 17.70 -8.62 -4.50
CA GLN A 226 16.52 -8.28 -5.31
C GLN A 226 15.21 -8.77 -4.67
N LEU A 227 15.22 -9.96 -4.07
CA LEU A 227 14.08 -10.47 -3.32
C LEU A 227 13.77 -9.61 -2.09
N LEU A 228 14.81 -9.11 -1.39
CA LEU A 228 14.65 -8.22 -0.25
C LEU A 228 14.06 -6.87 -0.66
N GLU A 229 14.60 -6.25 -1.71
CA GLU A 229 14.09 -4.97 -2.23
C GLU A 229 12.65 -5.12 -2.73
N ALA A 230 12.32 -6.25 -3.39
CA ALA A 230 10.95 -6.57 -3.77
C ALA A 230 10.04 -6.76 -2.55
N ALA A 231 10.49 -7.51 -1.54
CA ALA A 231 9.72 -7.73 -0.32
C ALA A 231 9.41 -6.42 0.41
N LEU A 232 10.38 -5.49 0.51
CA LEU A 232 10.15 -4.17 1.11
C LEU A 232 9.11 -3.36 0.33
N ARG A 233 9.25 -3.31 -1.01
CA ARG A 233 8.32 -2.59 -1.88
C ARG A 233 6.90 -3.17 -1.80
N ASP A 234 6.78 -4.48 -1.63
CA ASP A 234 5.50 -5.19 -1.61
C ASP A 234 4.86 -5.18 -0.21
N THR A 235 5.46 -4.51 0.79
CA THR A 235 4.81 -4.24 2.08
C THR A 235 3.78 -3.12 1.96
N PRO A 236 2.68 -3.15 2.74
CA PRO A 236 1.80 -1.98 2.86
C PRO A 236 2.61 -0.76 3.32
N PRO A 237 2.29 0.47 2.85
CA PRO A 237 2.92 1.67 3.37
C PRO A 237 2.85 1.72 4.89
N TRP A 238 3.95 1.99 5.56
CA TRP A 238 4.00 2.05 7.01
C TRP A 238 3.26 3.32 7.49
N GLY A 239 2.95 3.36 8.78
CA GLY A 239 2.62 4.61 9.43
C GLY A 239 3.87 5.48 9.39
N PRO A 240 3.79 6.72 8.89
CA PRO A 240 4.95 7.59 8.81
C PRO A 240 5.46 7.91 10.21
N ALA A 241 6.75 8.22 10.30
CA ALA A 241 7.27 8.84 11.51
C ALA A 241 6.72 10.28 11.63
N LEU A 242 6.55 10.72 12.87
CA LEU A 242 6.13 12.08 13.20
C LEU A 242 7.19 12.77 14.04
N VAL A 243 7.52 14.01 13.66
CA VAL A 243 8.33 14.94 14.44
C VAL A 243 7.59 16.26 14.54
N ASN A 244 7.30 16.70 15.76
CA ASN A 244 6.42 17.83 16.07
C ASN A 244 5.07 17.76 15.34
N GLY A 245 4.47 16.56 15.29
CA GLY A 245 3.19 16.30 14.62
C GLY A 245 3.24 16.33 13.09
N ARG A 246 4.42 16.50 12.48
CA ARG A 246 4.60 16.49 11.02
C ARG A 246 5.18 15.16 10.57
N ARG A 247 4.69 14.66 9.43
CA ARG A 247 5.26 13.49 8.75
C ARG A 247 6.72 13.77 8.42
N THR A 248 7.59 12.81 8.67
CA THR A 248 9.05 12.97 8.47
C THR A 248 9.61 11.65 7.96
N ALA A 249 10.50 11.74 6.97
CA ALA A 249 11.24 10.58 6.50
C ALA A 249 12.29 10.17 7.54
N VAL A 250 12.46 8.87 7.76
CA VAL A 250 13.34 8.33 8.81
C VAL A 250 14.04 7.07 8.34
N ASP A 251 15.22 6.81 8.90
CA ASP A 251 15.88 5.52 8.76
C ASP A 251 15.50 4.63 9.96
N PHE A 252 14.96 3.46 9.67
CA PHE A 252 14.56 2.46 10.63
C PHE A 252 15.55 1.30 10.61
N HIS A 253 16.22 1.07 11.73
CA HIS A 253 17.16 -0.03 11.89
C HIS A 253 16.46 -1.23 12.51
N THR A 254 16.59 -2.39 11.88
CA THR A 254 16.00 -3.65 12.38
C THR A 254 16.95 -4.82 12.19
N LYS A 255 16.78 -5.84 13.04
CA LYS A 255 17.60 -7.05 13.07
C LYS A 255 16.72 -8.28 13.04
N ILE A 256 17.04 -9.21 12.14
CA ILE A 256 16.26 -10.42 11.90
C ILE A 256 17.18 -11.64 12.02
N GLY A 257 16.87 -12.51 12.97
CA GLY A 257 17.61 -13.73 13.27
C GLY A 257 16.75 -14.73 14.02
N ARG A 258 17.36 -15.81 14.55
CA ARG A 258 16.68 -17.00 15.11
C ARG A 258 15.65 -16.77 16.24
N GLY A 259 15.55 -15.59 16.83
CA GLY A 259 14.59 -15.26 17.91
C GLY A 259 13.38 -14.41 17.50
N ASN A 260 13.39 -13.80 16.30
CA ASN A 260 12.34 -12.88 15.83
C ASN A 260 11.66 -13.35 14.52
N THR A 261 12.01 -14.55 14.06
CA THR A 261 11.40 -15.20 12.89
C THR A 261 10.36 -16.22 13.36
N PRO A 262 9.17 -16.31 12.73
CA PRO A 262 8.27 -17.44 12.97
C PRO A 262 9.05 -18.72 12.76
N ASN A 263 9.00 -19.62 13.74
CA ASN A 263 9.75 -20.86 13.69
C ASN A 263 9.31 -21.69 12.47
N PRO A 264 10.13 -21.83 11.42
CA PRO A 264 9.75 -22.62 10.26
C PRO A 264 9.82 -24.12 10.54
N ALA A 265 10.32 -24.54 11.72
CA ALA A 265 10.39 -25.93 12.14
C ALA A 265 9.13 -26.40 12.91
N ALA A 266 8.05 -25.62 12.91
CA ALA A 266 6.73 -26.10 13.35
C ALA A 266 5.91 -26.74 12.20
N GLU A 267 6.46 -26.78 10.98
CA GLU A 267 5.80 -27.32 9.77
C GLU A 267 6.70 -28.29 8.99
N GLU A 268 7.37 -29.20 9.70
CA GLU A 268 7.83 -30.50 9.15
C GLU A 268 7.29 -31.63 10.00
#